data_AF-A0A606LF87-F1
#
_entry.id   AF-A0A606LF87-F1
#
_cell.length_a   1.000
_cell.length_b   1.000
_cell.length_c   1.000
_cell.angle_alpha   90.00
_cell.angle_beta   90.00
_cell.angle_gamma   90.00
#
_symmetry.space_group_name_H-M   'P 1'
#
loop_
_entity.id
_entity.type
_entity.pdbx_description
1 polymer ?
#
loop_
_entity_poly.entity_id
_entity_poly.type
_entity_poly.pdbx_seq_one_letter_code
_entity_poly.pdbx_strand_id
1 'polypeptide(L)'
;MGILKSLFTLGKSFVAQAEEAIDEAQGVRMLEQHIRDAKAELDKAGKSRVDLLARVNLSHDKLNDLRERKASLETRALAAMSKNVDAALLNEVAEEIARLENTILAEEQVLTNLEASRDAVEKAVTATGQRIAQFEQQLEVVKATEAMQRAQQAVTTSTVGAASNVSTAAESLKRLQTRQAERQARLDAAAQLEKVADGRDLDEKLAQAGIGATNKSNAQDVLARLQRQQGE
;
A
#
# COMPACT_ATOMS: atom_id res chain seq x y z
N MET A 1 -13.94 -7.35 12.31
CA MET A 1 -12.51 -7.58 12.61
C MET A 1 -11.75 -7.51 11.30
N GLY A 2 -11.04 -6.41 11.06
CA GLY A 2 -10.62 -5.99 9.71
C GLY A 2 -9.45 -6.78 9.14
N ILE A 3 -9.50 -6.97 7.83
CA ILE A 3 -8.50 -7.57 6.93
C ILE A 3 -7.12 -6.87 7.07
N LEU A 4 -7.13 -5.61 7.47
CA LEU A 4 -5.94 -4.81 7.79
C LEU A 4 -5.24 -5.29 9.06
N LYS A 5 -6.01 -5.80 10.04
CA LYS A 5 -5.46 -6.34 11.29
C LYS A 5 -4.82 -7.70 11.06
N SER A 6 -5.39 -8.53 10.17
CA SER A 6 -4.81 -9.84 9.79
C SER A 6 -3.51 -9.68 9.00
N LEU A 7 -3.42 -8.72 8.07
CA LEU A 7 -2.18 -8.40 7.38
C LEU A 7 -1.08 -7.89 8.34
N PHE A 8 -1.47 -7.12 9.36
CA PHE A 8 -0.53 -6.64 10.39
C PHE A 8 -0.12 -7.71 11.41
N THR A 9 -0.94 -8.73 11.65
CA THR A 9 -0.59 -9.86 12.54
C THR A 9 0.29 -10.89 11.84
N LEU A 10 0.16 -11.06 10.52
CA LEU A 10 1.08 -11.85 9.70
C LEU A 10 2.52 -11.31 9.76
N GLY A 11 2.71 -10.00 9.88
CA GLY A 11 4.04 -9.39 10.01
C GLY A 11 4.71 -9.60 11.38
N LYS A 12 3.94 -9.77 12.46
CA LYS A 12 4.49 -9.93 13.84
C LYS A 12 4.69 -11.38 14.26
N SER A 13 3.94 -12.32 13.67
CA SER A 13 4.11 -13.75 13.95
C SER A 13 5.37 -14.35 13.31
N PHE A 14 6.06 -13.60 12.44
CA PHE A 14 7.21 -14.10 11.68
C PHE A 14 8.55 -14.08 12.45
N VAL A 15 8.57 -13.57 13.69
CA VAL A 15 9.81 -13.40 14.47
C VAL A 15 9.94 -14.41 15.63
N ALA A 16 8.86 -15.13 15.99
CA ALA A 16 8.81 -15.86 17.26
C ALA A 16 8.88 -17.39 17.17
N GLN A 17 9.00 -18.02 16.00
CA GLN A 17 9.13 -19.48 15.89
C GLN A 17 10.18 -19.87 14.84
N ALA A 18 11.44 -19.75 15.23
CA ALA A 18 12.57 -20.30 14.50
C ALA A 18 13.63 -20.85 15.48
N GLU A 19 13.18 -21.48 16.58
CA GLU A 19 14.03 -22.29 17.44
C GLU A 19 13.78 -23.77 17.13
N GLU A 20 14.78 -24.37 16.47
CA GLU A 20 15.06 -25.80 16.33
C GLU A 20 13.97 -26.73 15.80
N ALA A 21 14.00 -26.95 14.48
CA ALA A 21 13.91 -28.31 13.95
C ALA A 21 14.62 -28.41 12.60
N ILE A 22 15.60 -29.29 12.56
CA ILE A 22 16.20 -29.85 11.34
C ILE A 22 15.09 -30.53 10.55
N ASP A 23 14.68 -29.90 9.45
CA ASP A 23 14.20 -30.56 8.23
C ASP A 23 14.15 -29.48 7.13
N GLU A 24 15.28 -29.17 6.47
CA GLU A 24 15.36 -28.16 5.39
C GLU A 24 14.25 -28.37 4.33
N ALA A 25 13.89 -29.64 4.08
CA ALA A 25 12.80 -30.02 3.18
C ALA A 25 11.39 -29.65 3.69
N GLN A 26 11.14 -29.60 5.01
CA GLN A 26 9.87 -29.13 5.57
C GLN A 26 9.76 -27.60 5.54
N GLY A 27 10.89 -26.90 5.74
CA GLY A 27 10.95 -25.43 5.64
C GLY A 27 10.58 -24.90 4.25
N VAL A 28 11.08 -25.54 3.18
CA VAL A 28 10.73 -25.20 1.79
C VAL A 28 9.24 -25.39 1.52
N ARG A 29 8.65 -26.52 1.96
CA ARG A 29 7.21 -26.79 1.79
C ARG A 29 6.33 -25.82 2.57
N MET A 30 6.76 -25.45 3.78
CA MET A 30 6.06 -24.46 4.61
C MET A 30 6.10 -23.08 3.96
N LEU A 31 7.27 -22.63 3.48
CA LEU A 31 7.43 -21.36 2.78
C LEU A 31 6.58 -21.31 1.51
N GLU A 32 6.54 -22.40 0.72
CA GLU A 32 5.64 -22.53 -0.42
C GLU A 32 4.17 -22.35 -0.03
N GLN A 33 3.74 -22.98 1.07
CA GLN A 33 2.36 -22.88 1.53
C GLN A 33 2.04 -21.44 1.94
N HIS A 34 2.93 -20.81 2.70
CA HIS A 34 2.76 -19.40 3.08
C HIS A 34 2.71 -18.45 1.88
N ILE A 35 3.53 -18.69 0.84
CA ILE A 35 3.47 -17.92 -0.41
C ILE A 35 2.11 -18.13 -1.10
N ARG A 36 1.62 -19.38 -1.19
CA ARG A 36 0.30 -19.68 -1.77
C ARG A 36 -0.83 -18.98 -1.01
N ASP A 37 -0.82 -19.05 0.31
CA ASP A 37 -1.84 -18.42 1.16
C ASP A 37 -1.78 -16.89 1.04
N ALA A 38 -0.58 -16.30 1.02
CA ALA A 38 -0.39 -14.87 0.83
C ALA A 38 -0.89 -14.40 -0.56
N LYS A 39 -0.70 -15.19 -1.62
CA LYS A 39 -1.23 -14.90 -2.96
C LYS A 39 -2.76 -14.96 -2.99
N ALA A 40 -3.37 -15.92 -2.30
CA ALA A 40 -4.83 -16.01 -2.20
C ALA A 40 -5.43 -14.80 -1.45
N GLU A 41 -4.79 -14.36 -0.36
CA GLU A 41 -5.20 -13.13 0.33
C GLU A 41 -4.96 -11.86 -0.50
N LEU A 42 -3.86 -11.81 -1.27
CA LEU A 42 -3.59 -10.71 -2.20
C LEU A 42 -4.67 -10.61 -3.28
N ASP A 43 -5.16 -11.73 -3.82
CA ASP A 43 -6.26 -11.75 -4.79
C ASP A 43 -7.57 -11.20 -4.19
N LYS A 44 -7.90 -11.59 -2.95
CA LYS A 44 -9.06 -11.05 -2.22
C LYS A 44 -8.92 -9.55 -1.95
N ALA A 45 -7.72 -9.09 -1.60
CA ALA A 45 -7.41 -7.68 -1.44
C ALA A 45 -7.55 -6.92 -2.79
N GLY A 46 -7.18 -7.54 -3.90
CA GLY A 46 -7.38 -7.02 -5.25
C GLY A 46 -8.87 -6.79 -5.58
N LYS A 47 -9.76 -7.70 -5.20
CA LYS A 47 -11.22 -7.51 -5.36
C LYS A 47 -11.74 -6.36 -4.49
N SER A 48 -11.31 -6.32 -3.23
CA SER A 48 -11.68 -5.24 -2.30
C SER A 48 -11.21 -3.87 -2.77
N ARG A 49 -10.04 -3.81 -3.42
CA ARG A 49 -9.51 -2.60 -4.06
C ARG A 49 -10.42 -2.11 -5.20
N VAL A 50 -10.89 -3.01 -6.07
CA VAL A 50 -11.81 -2.66 -7.17
C VAL A 50 -13.13 -2.13 -6.62
N ASP A 51 -13.70 -2.77 -5.61
CA ASP A 51 -14.93 -2.30 -4.96
C ASP A 51 -14.76 -0.91 -4.35
N LEU A 52 -13.59 -0.64 -3.74
CA LEU A 52 -13.29 0.65 -3.15
C LEU A 52 -13.10 1.73 -4.22
N LEU A 53 -12.45 1.41 -5.34
CA LEU A 53 -12.35 2.31 -6.49
C LEU A 53 -13.74 2.66 -7.05
N ALA A 54 -14.62 1.67 -7.19
CA ALA A 54 -16.00 1.90 -7.64
C ALA A 54 -16.75 2.84 -6.69
N ARG A 55 -16.57 2.69 -5.37
CA ARG A 55 -17.16 3.59 -4.37
C ARG A 55 -16.61 5.01 -4.45
N VAL A 56 -15.30 5.17 -4.67
CA VAL A 56 -14.68 6.49 -4.88
C VAL A 56 -15.29 7.16 -6.11
N ASN A 57 -15.40 6.45 -7.24
CA ASN A 57 -15.97 7.00 -8.46
C ASN A 57 -17.44 7.41 -8.26
N LEU A 58 -18.27 6.54 -7.67
CA LEU A 58 -19.67 6.86 -7.37
C LEU A 58 -19.80 8.08 -6.45
N SER A 59 -18.92 8.19 -5.45
CA SER A 59 -18.89 9.35 -4.55
C SER A 59 -18.48 10.62 -5.30
N HIS A 60 -17.57 10.53 -6.26
CA HIS A 60 -17.13 11.64 -7.09
C HIS A 60 -18.25 12.11 -8.02
N ASP A 61 -18.94 11.18 -8.70
CA ASP A 61 -20.06 11.46 -9.59
C ASP A 61 -21.21 12.15 -8.84
N LYS A 62 -21.59 11.60 -7.67
CA LYS A 62 -22.60 12.21 -6.79
C LYS A 62 -22.24 13.65 -6.41
N LEU A 63 -20.96 13.90 -6.15
CA LEU A 63 -20.48 15.22 -5.75
C LEU A 63 -20.50 16.21 -6.91
N ASN A 64 -20.19 15.73 -8.13
CA ASN A 64 -20.33 16.51 -9.35
C ASN A 64 -21.80 16.86 -9.63
N ASP A 65 -22.73 15.91 -9.52
CA ASP A 65 -24.17 16.17 -9.69
C ASP A 65 -24.67 17.25 -8.71
N LEU A 66 -24.25 17.18 -7.44
CA LEU A 66 -24.62 18.17 -6.43
C LEU A 66 -24.06 19.56 -6.77
N ARG A 67 -22.80 19.64 -7.22
CA ARG A 67 -22.15 20.89 -7.64
C ARG A 67 -22.83 21.48 -8.88
N GLU A 68 -23.18 20.66 -9.86
CA GLU A 68 -23.91 21.11 -11.05
C GLU A 68 -25.30 21.64 -10.69
N ARG A 69 -26.04 20.94 -9.82
CA ARG A 69 -27.34 21.40 -9.34
C ARG A 69 -27.24 22.73 -8.60
N LYS A 70 -26.23 22.87 -7.74
CA LYS A 70 -25.93 24.14 -7.05
C LYS A 70 -25.66 25.26 -8.06
N ALA A 71 -24.74 25.05 -9.01
CA ALA A 71 -24.38 26.04 -10.03
C ALA A 71 -25.59 26.46 -10.90
N SER A 72 -26.47 25.50 -11.24
CA SER A 72 -27.70 25.79 -11.97
C SER A 72 -28.65 26.68 -11.16
N LEU A 73 -28.81 26.41 -9.86
CA LEU A 73 -29.63 27.23 -8.97
C LEU A 73 -29.03 28.63 -8.79
N GLU A 74 -27.71 28.75 -8.60
CA GLU A 74 -27.02 30.03 -8.51
C GLU A 74 -27.23 30.88 -9.78
N THR A 75 -27.09 30.27 -10.95
CA THR A 75 -27.32 30.95 -12.24
C THR A 75 -28.76 31.46 -12.35
N ARG A 76 -29.74 30.63 -11.95
CA ARG A 76 -31.17 31.02 -11.97
C ARG A 76 -31.48 32.10 -10.93
N ALA A 77 -30.86 32.04 -9.76
CA ALA A 77 -30.99 33.06 -8.72
C ALA A 77 -30.50 34.43 -9.23
N LEU A 78 -29.31 34.47 -9.84
CA LEU A 78 -28.76 35.69 -10.43
C LEU A 78 -29.67 36.27 -11.53
N ALA A 79 -30.21 35.42 -12.39
CA ALA A 79 -31.15 35.82 -13.43
C ALA A 79 -32.52 36.30 -12.86
N ALA A 80 -32.95 35.78 -11.71
CA ALA A 80 -34.15 36.24 -11.03
C ALA A 80 -33.93 37.60 -10.34
N MET A 81 -32.74 37.82 -9.74
CA MET A 81 -32.37 39.10 -9.14
C MET A 81 -32.34 40.23 -10.18
N SER A 82 -31.79 40.00 -11.38
CA SER A 82 -31.77 41.02 -12.44
C SER A 82 -33.15 41.39 -12.98
N LYS A 83 -34.16 40.53 -12.76
CA LYS A 83 -35.56 40.74 -13.18
C LYS A 83 -36.45 41.29 -12.06
N ASN A 84 -35.89 41.67 -10.90
CA ASN A 84 -36.64 42.13 -9.73
C ASN A 84 -37.77 41.17 -9.31
N VAL A 85 -37.48 39.87 -9.32
CA VAL A 85 -38.41 38.83 -8.83
C VAL A 85 -38.63 38.98 -7.32
N ASP A 86 -39.76 38.46 -6.83
CA ASP A 86 -40.14 38.49 -5.40
C ASP A 86 -39.01 38.04 -4.46
N ALA A 87 -38.76 38.85 -3.43
CA ALA A 87 -37.77 38.61 -2.39
C ALA A 87 -38.02 37.29 -1.62
N ALA A 88 -39.28 36.87 -1.47
CA ALA A 88 -39.61 35.60 -0.83
C ALA A 88 -39.05 34.40 -1.60
N LEU A 89 -39.18 34.41 -2.94
CA LEU A 89 -38.66 33.34 -3.80
C LEU A 89 -37.12 33.32 -3.83
N LEU A 90 -36.49 34.50 -3.81
CA LEU A 90 -35.02 34.60 -3.74
C LEU A 90 -34.48 34.03 -2.43
N ASN A 91 -35.16 34.25 -1.31
CA ASN A 91 -34.80 33.65 -0.02
C ASN A 91 -34.93 32.12 -0.05
N GLU A 92 -35.99 31.57 -0.64
CA GLU A 92 -36.16 30.11 -0.78
C GLU A 92 -35.04 29.47 -1.61
N VAL A 93 -34.63 30.11 -2.71
CA VAL A 93 -33.50 29.64 -3.53
C VAL A 93 -32.18 29.72 -2.76
N ALA A 94 -31.97 30.77 -1.96
CA ALA A 94 -30.78 30.91 -1.13
C ALA A 94 -30.71 29.81 -0.04
N GLU A 95 -31.84 29.47 0.57
CA GLU A 95 -31.91 28.35 1.52
C GLU A 95 -31.59 27.00 0.88
N GLU A 96 -32.11 26.73 -0.32
CA GLU A 96 -31.79 25.52 -1.08
C GLU A 96 -30.30 25.44 -1.45
N ILE A 97 -29.69 26.56 -1.86
CA ILE A 97 -28.25 26.62 -2.14
C ILE A 97 -27.46 26.32 -0.86
N ALA A 98 -27.83 26.91 0.28
CA ALA A 98 -27.18 26.63 1.56
C ALA A 98 -27.33 25.16 1.99
N ARG A 99 -28.49 24.53 1.74
CA ARG A 99 -28.70 23.09 1.96
C ARG A 99 -27.78 22.24 1.09
N LEU A 100 -27.64 22.58 -0.19
CA LEU A 100 -26.74 21.89 -1.12
C LEU A 100 -25.27 22.06 -0.73
N GLU A 101 -24.84 23.25 -0.32
CA GLU A 101 -23.47 23.51 0.14
C GLU A 101 -23.10 22.65 1.36
N ASN A 102 -23.97 22.58 2.36
CA ASN A 102 -23.76 21.73 3.52
C ASN A 102 -23.69 20.24 3.14
N THR A 103 -24.51 19.81 2.18
CA THR A 103 -24.49 18.44 1.66
C THR A 103 -23.18 18.17 0.92
N ILE A 104 -22.74 19.08 0.04
CA ILE A 104 -21.45 18.96 -0.68
C ILE A 104 -20.30 18.83 0.33
N LEU A 105 -20.23 19.67 1.36
CA LEU A 105 -19.18 19.59 2.38
C LEU A 105 -19.15 18.23 3.09
N ALA A 106 -20.31 17.67 3.41
CA ALA A 106 -20.41 16.35 4.03
C ALA A 106 -19.93 15.25 3.07
N GLU A 107 -20.35 15.29 1.81
CA GLU A 107 -19.93 14.31 0.79
C GLU A 107 -18.45 14.44 0.43
N GLU A 108 -17.86 15.65 0.45
CA GLU A 108 -16.43 15.87 0.25
C GLU A 108 -15.61 15.17 1.34
N GLN A 109 -16.09 15.22 2.59
CA GLN A 109 -15.45 14.52 3.69
C GLN A 109 -15.54 12.99 3.53
N VAL A 110 -16.67 12.48 3.02
CA VAL A 110 -16.83 11.06 2.70
C VAL A 110 -15.88 10.64 1.59
N LEU A 111 -15.81 11.40 0.49
CA LEU A 111 -14.91 11.16 -0.62
C LEU A 111 -13.44 11.12 -0.16
N THR A 112 -13.03 12.12 0.64
CA THR A 112 -11.67 12.20 1.21
C THR A 112 -11.31 10.94 2.00
N ASN A 113 -12.25 10.43 2.81
CA ASN A 113 -12.04 9.22 3.61
C ASN A 113 -11.96 7.96 2.74
N LEU A 114 -12.77 7.87 1.68
CA LEU A 114 -12.74 6.77 0.73
C LEU A 114 -11.44 6.76 -0.07
N GLU A 115 -10.96 7.92 -0.52
CA GLU A 115 -9.69 8.10 -1.23
C GLU A 115 -8.50 7.71 -0.35
N ALA A 116 -8.46 8.17 0.90
CA ALA A 116 -7.43 7.78 1.85
C ALA A 116 -7.41 6.26 2.10
N SER A 117 -8.60 5.65 2.21
CA SER A 117 -8.73 4.19 2.36
C SER A 117 -8.23 3.46 1.10
N ARG A 118 -8.54 4.00 -0.09
CA ARG A 118 -8.13 3.48 -1.39
C ARG A 118 -6.61 3.50 -1.53
N ASP A 119 -5.98 4.60 -1.16
CA ASP A 119 -4.52 4.75 -1.18
C ASP A 119 -3.82 3.81 -0.19
N ALA A 120 -4.39 3.64 1.01
CA ALA A 120 -3.84 2.72 2.00
C ALA A 120 -3.90 1.26 1.51
N VAL A 121 -5.03 0.85 0.91
CA VAL A 121 -5.19 -0.48 0.32
C VAL A 121 -4.23 -0.67 -0.86
N GLU A 122 -4.08 0.33 -1.72
CA GLU A 122 -3.15 0.29 -2.87
C GLU A 122 -1.71 0.03 -2.43
N LYS A 123 -1.24 0.80 -1.44
CA LYS A 123 0.10 0.67 -0.88
C LYS A 123 0.29 -0.72 -0.26
N ALA A 124 -0.68 -1.21 0.50
CA ALA A 124 -0.61 -2.52 1.14
C ALA A 124 -0.57 -3.66 0.11
N VAL A 125 -1.40 -3.60 -0.93
CA VAL A 125 -1.43 -4.58 -2.04
C VAL A 125 -0.09 -4.58 -2.77
N THR A 126 0.44 -3.41 -3.12
CA THR A 126 1.72 -3.28 -3.83
C THR A 126 2.88 -3.82 -3.00
N ALA A 127 2.99 -3.42 -1.73
CA ALA A 127 4.05 -3.88 -0.84
C ALA A 127 3.97 -5.40 -0.61
N THR A 128 2.77 -5.95 -0.45
CA THR A 128 2.56 -7.40 -0.29
C THR A 128 2.95 -8.16 -1.56
N GLY A 129 2.56 -7.66 -2.74
CA GLY A 129 2.95 -8.24 -4.02
C GLY A 129 4.46 -8.28 -4.23
N GLN A 130 5.17 -7.19 -3.92
CA GLN A 130 6.63 -7.15 -3.99
C GLN A 130 7.29 -8.16 -3.04
N ARG A 131 6.77 -8.28 -1.82
CA ARG A 131 7.31 -9.19 -0.81
C ARG A 131 7.09 -10.66 -1.20
N ILE A 132 5.94 -10.99 -1.76
CA ILE A 132 5.66 -12.32 -2.32
C ILE A 132 6.67 -12.65 -3.43
N ALA A 133 6.91 -11.73 -4.37
CA ALA A 133 7.86 -11.94 -5.46
C ALA A 133 9.29 -12.19 -4.94
N GLN A 134 9.71 -11.45 -3.90
CA GLN A 134 11.01 -11.70 -3.25
C GLN A 134 11.08 -13.10 -2.61
N PHE A 135 10.02 -13.54 -1.92
CA PHE A 135 9.98 -14.88 -1.34
C PHE A 135 9.97 -15.98 -2.40
N GLU A 136 9.29 -15.78 -3.53
CA GLU A 136 9.31 -16.70 -4.66
C GLU A 136 10.73 -16.86 -5.23
N GLN A 137 11.46 -15.75 -5.40
CA GLN A 137 12.85 -15.78 -5.86
C GLN A 137 13.77 -16.49 -4.86
N GLN A 138 13.63 -16.20 -3.56
CA GLN A 138 14.41 -16.87 -2.51
C GLN A 138 14.14 -18.38 -2.48
N LEU A 139 12.87 -18.77 -2.61
CA LEU A 139 12.46 -20.17 -2.67
C LEU A 139 13.08 -20.89 -3.87
N GLU A 140 13.15 -20.25 -5.04
CA GLU A 140 13.79 -20.81 -6.23
C GLU A 140 15.28 -21.08 -5.99
N VAL A 141 16.01 -20.12 -5.39
CA VAL A 141 17.42 -20.27 -5.04
C VAL A 141 17.64 -21.42 -4.05
N VAL A 142 16.77 -21.54 -3.04
CA VAL A 142 16.84 -22.62 -2.05
C VAL A 142 16.61 -23.98 -2.73
N LYS A 143 15.57 -24.11 -3.57
CA LYS A 143 15.30 -25.33 -4.35
C LYS A 143 16.44 -25.74 -5.27
N ALA A 144 17.03 -24.77 -5.97
CA ALA A 144 18.19 -25.01 -6.83
C ALA A 144 19.40 -25.49 -6.01
N THR A 145 19.61 -24.90 -4.83
CA THR A 145 20.68 -25.31 -3.91
C THR A 145 20.45 -26.73 -3.40
N GLU A 146 19.23 -27.09 -3.00
CA GLU A 146 18.88 -28.45 -2.58
C GLU A 146 19.08 -29.46 -3.72
N ALA A 147 18.63 -29.13 -4.94
CA ALA A 147 18.79 -30.00 -6.10
C ALA A 147 20.28 -30.26 -6.42
N MET A 148 21.10 -29.20 -6.35
CA MET A 148 22.56 -29.30 -6.50
C MET A 148 23.18 -30.19 -5.42
N GLN A 149 22.80 -30.01 -4.15
CA GLN A 149 23.31 -30.83 -3.05
C GLN A 149 22.92 -32.30 -3.21
N ARG A 150 21.66 -32.61 -3.57
CA ARG A 150 21.22 -33.99 -3.86
C ARG A 150 22.00 -34.60 -5.03
N ALA A 151 22.25 -33.83 -6.10
CA ALA A 151 23.06 -34.29 -7.22
C ALA A 151 24.51 -34.57 -6.80
N GLN A 152 25.13 -33.69 -6.00
CA GLN A 152 26.47 -33.90 -5.45
C GLN A 152 26.54 -35.13 -4.55
N GLN A 153 25.54 -35.36 -3.69
CA GLN A 153 25.44 -36.55 -2.84
C GLN A 153 25.31 -37.84 -3.67
N ALA A 154 24.52 -37.83 -4.76
CA ALA A 154 24.42 -38.96 -5.66
C ALA A 154 25.76 -39.26 -6.37
N VAL A 155 26.52 -38.22 -6.72
CA VAL A 155 27.86 -38.35 -7.32
C VAL A 155 28.90 -38.83 -6.30
N THR A 156 28.90 -38.33 -5.07
CA THR A 156 29.80 -38.82 -4.01
C THR A 156 29.49 -40.26 -3.61
N THR A 157 28.21 -40.62 -3.48
CA THR A 157 27.81 -42.00 -3.17
C THR A 157 28.17 -42.97 -4.30
N SER A 158 28.10 -42.52 -5.56
CA SER A 158 28.54 -43.32 -6.72
C SER A 158 30.07 -43.38 -6.89
N THR A 159 30.83 -42.42 -6.35
CA THR A 159 32.31 -42.42 -6.38
C THR A 159 32.97 -43.02 -5.12
N VAL A 160 32.26 -43.15 -3.99
CA VAL A 160 32.73 -43.87 -2.79
C VAL A 160 32.90 -45.39 -3.03
N GLY A 161 32.38 -45.92 -4.14
CA GLY A 161 32.75 -47.26 -4.65
C GLY A 161 34.17 -47.38 -5.21
N ALA A 162 34.91 -46.28 -5.37
CA ALA A 162 36.25 -46.28 -5.96
C ALA A 162 37.21 -45.30 -5.22
N ALA A 163 37.70 -45.75 -4.06
CA ALA A 163 39.01 -45.44 -3.47
C ALA A 163 39.58 -44.00 -3.60
N SER A 164 39.50 -43.16 -2.54
CA SER A 164 40.58 -42.25 -2.04
C SER A 164 40.06 -41.11 -1.14
N ASN A 165 39.58 -41.47 0.05
CA ASN A 165 39.20 -40.51 1.09
C ASN A 165 40.45 -40.07 1.87
N VAL A 166 40.62 -38.77 2.11
CA VAL A 166 41.14 -38.13 3.36
C VAL A 166 41.68 -36.71 3.05
N SER A 167 42.31 -36.46 1.90
CA SER A 167 42.86 -35.12 1.59
C SER A 167 41.79 -34.10 1.14
N THR A 168 40.81 -34.53 0.34
CA THR A 168 39.85 -33.63 -0.33
C THR A 168 38.76 -33.08 0.60
N ALA A 169 38.44 -33.75 1.70
CA ALA A 169 37.38 -33.35 2.62
C ALA A 169 37.75 -32.12 3.46
N ALA A 170 39.00 -32.03 3.94
CA ALA A 170 39.49 -30.89 4.72
C ALA A 170 39.56 -29.60 3.90
N GLU A 171 40.00 -29.69 2.64
CA GLU A 171 39.95 -28.57 1.70
C GLU A 171 38.52 -28.12 1.37
N SER A 172 37.58 -29.08 1.30
CA SER A 172 36.18 -28.80 1.00
C SER A 172 35.48 -28.08 2.15
N LEU A 173 35.80 -28.45 3.40
CA LEU A 173 35.30 -27.76 4.59
C LEU A 173 35.80 -26.30 4.67
N LYS A 174 37.09 -26.08 4.39
CA LYS A 174 37.69 -24.75 4.37
C LYS A 174 37.06 -23.86 3.29
N ARG A 175 36.80 -24.41 2.08
CA ARG A 175 36.08 -23.68 1.01
C ARG A 175 34.62 -23.39 1.35
N LEU A 176 33.95 -24.28 2.10
CA LEU A 176 32.56 -24.09 2.51
C LEU A 176 32.42 -22.97 3.56
N GLN A 177 33.32 -22.92 4.54
CA GLN A 177 33.34 -21.86 5.55
C GLN A 177 33.60 -20.49 4.94
N THR A 178 34.53 -20.36 3.98
CA THR A 178 34.78 -19.09 3.29
C THR A 178 33.56 -18.61 2.51
N ARG A 179 32.81 -19.52 1.87
CA ARG A 179 31.58 -19.18 1.13
C ARG A 179 30.43 -18.76 2.05
N GLN A 180 30.31 -19.34 3.24
CA GLN A 180 29.31 -18.89 4.23
C GLN A 180 29.62 -17.48 4.75
N ALA A 181 30.89 -17.18 5.04
CA ALA A 181 31.31 -15.84 5.47
C ALA A 181 31.05 -14.77 4.39
N GLU A 182 31.32 -15.07 3.11
CA GLU A 182 30.98 -14.18 1.99
C GLU A 182 29.47 -13.95 1.86
N ARG A 183 28.65 -14.99 2.13
CA ARG A 183 27.19 -14.89 2.04
C ARG A 183 26.62 -13.98 3.13
N GLN A 184 27.14 -14.09 4.35
CA GLN A 184 26.74 -13.23 5.47
C GLN A 184 27.11 -11.76 5.20
N ALA A 185 28.34 -11.50 4.73
CA ALA A 185 28.78 -10.15 4.40
C ALA A 185 27.95 -9.51 3.27
N ARG A 186 27.50 -10.29 2.30
CA ARG A 186 26.60 -9.81 1.23
C ARG A 186 25.19 -9.49 1.74
N LEU A 187 24.67 -10.25 2.71
CA LEU A 187 23.37 -9.98 3.32
C LEU A 187 23.39 -8.70 4.16
N ASP A 188 24.46 -8.48 4.93
CA ASP A 188 24.63 -7.25 5.73
C ASP A 188 24.76 -6.01 4.83
N ALA A 189 25.48 -6.12 3.71
CA ALA A 189 25.59 -5.05 2.71
C ALA A 189 24.25 -4.76 2.00
N ALA A 190 23.45 -5.79 1.71
CA ALA A 190 22.12 -5.63 1.13
C ALA A 190 21.15 -4.94 2.10
N ALA A 191 21.18 -5.29 3.39
CA ALA A 191 20.36 -4.66 4.42
C ALA A 191 20.73 -3.18 4.64
N GLN A 192 22.00 -2.81 4.47
CA GLN A 192 22.43 -1.41 4.50
C GLN A 192 21.95 -0.62 3.27
N LEU A 193 21.95 -1.23 2.08
CA LEU A 193 21.40 -0.60 0.88
C LEU A 193 19.87 -0.42 0.94
N GLU A 194 19.14 -1.35 1.56
CA GLU A 194 17.70 -1.23 1.77
C GLU A 194 17.33 -0.08 2.72
N LYS A 195 18.14 0.15 3.78
CA LYS A 195 18.00 1.33 4.64
C LYS A 195 18.22 2.66 3.92
N VAL A 196 19.03 2.68 2.85
CA VAL A 196 19.28 3.87 2.01
C VAL A 196 18.18 4.06 0.95
N ALA A 197 17.50 2.98 0.55
CA ALA A 197 16.44 3.01 -0.45
C ALA A 197 15.05 3.35 0.12
N ASP A 198 14.81 3.10 1.41
CA ASP A 198 13.55 3.39 2.09
C ASP A 198 13.56 4.87 2.55
N GLY A 199 13.35 5.79 1.61
CA GLY A 199 13.53 7.26 1.70
C GLY A 199 12.70 8.03 2.74
N ARG A 200 12.75 7.63 4.01
CA ARG A 200 12.11 8.31 5.16
C ARG A 200 12.88 9.52 5.67
N ASP A 201 14.08 9.74 5.13
CA ASP A 201 14.92 10.91 5.42
C ASP A 201 14.36 12.22 4.85
N LEU A 202 13.46 12.17 3.85
CA LEU A 202 12.90 13.36 3.21
C LEU A 202 11.68 13.92 3.97
N ASP A 203 10.82 13.04 4.49
CA ASP A 203 9.61 13.43 5.23
C ASP A 203 9.95 14.03 6.61
N GLU A 204 11.01 13.53 7.26
CA GLU A 204 11.51 14.09 8.52
C GLU A 204 12.18 15.46 8.32
N LYS A 205 12.80 15.69 7.14
CA LYS A 205 13.37 16.99 6.73
C LYS A 205 12.29 18.00 6.29
N LEU A 206 11.18 17.56 5.71
CA LEU A 206 10.05 18.42 5.34
C LEU A 206 9.19 18.83 6.55
N ALA A 207 9.05 17.95 7.55
CA ALA A 207 8.42 18.27 8.83
C ALA A 207 9.22 19.29 9.64
N GLN A 208 10.56 19.21 9.62
CA GLN A 208 11.44 20.23 10.21
C GLN A 208 11.41 21.57 9.46
N ALA A 209 10.94 21.60 8.21
CA ALA A 209 10.81 22.81 7.38
C ALA A 209 9.43 23.50 7.47
N GLY A 210 8.49 22.96 8.26
CA GLY A 210 7.26 23.67 8.66
C GLY A 210 6.19 23.84 7.57
N ILE A 211 6.16 23.00 6.53
CA ILE A 211 5.20 23.13 5.43
C ILE A 211 4.01 22.19 5.64
N GLY A 212 2.90 22.75 6.15
CA GLY A 212 1.64 22.01 6.35
C GLY A 212 0.54 22.92 6.87
N ALA A 213 0.02 23.82 6.03
CA ALA A 213 -1.07 24.72 6.40
C ALA A 213 -2.40 24.25 5.80
N THR A 214 -3.38 23.94 6.65
CA THR A 214 -4.80 23.85 6.28
C THR A 214 -5.57 24.91 7.03
N ASN A 215 -5.96 25.98 6.34
CA ASN A 215 -6.97 26.94 6.82
C ASN A 215 -8.29 26.66 6.07
N LYS A 216 -9.36 26.39 6.82
CA LYS A 216 -10.74 26.32 6.33
C LYS A 216 -11.43 27.65 6.63
N SER A 217 -12.12 28.22 5.64
CA SER A 217 -12.86 29.50 5.71
C SER A 217 -14.37 29.30 5.92
N ASN A 218 -15.04 30.34 6.41
CA ASN A 218 -16.36 30.28 7.05
C ASN A 218 -17.44 30.95 6.16
N ALA A 219 -18.73 30.73 6.44
CA ALA A 219 -19.87 31.20 5.62
C ALA A 219 -19.93 32.73 5.34
N GLN A 220 -19.43 33.58 6.25
CA GLN A 220 -19.29 35.02 5.97
C GLN A 220 -18.28 35.32 4.84
N ASP A 221 -17.27 34.49 4.64
CA ASP A 221 -16.24 34.68 3.61
C ASP A 221 -16.79 34.41 2.20
N VAL A 222 -17.78 33.53 2.09
CA VAL A 222 -18.47 33.22 0.83
C VAL A 222 -19.36 34.39 0.39
N LEU A 223 -20.13 34.98 1.31
CA LEU A 223 -20.95 36.17 1.06
C LEU A 223 -20.10 37.38 0.62
N ALA A 224 -18.98 37.62 1.30
CA ALA A 224 -18.05 38.69 0.94
C ALA A 224 -17.37 38.46 -0.42
N ARG A 225 -17.11 37.20 -0.80
CA ARG A 225 -16.55 36.85 -2.11
C ARG A 225 -17.55 37.10 -3.24
N LEU A 226 -18.80 36.70 -3.05
CA LEU A 226 -19.87 36.89 -4.05
C LEU A 226 -20.18 38.37 -4.29
N GLN A 227 -20.08 39.21 -3.26
CA GLN A 227 -20.24 40.66 -3.40
C GLN A 227 -19.09 41.34 -4.16
N ARG A 228 -17.84 40.86 -4.02
CA ARG A 228 -16.68 41.40 -4.76
C ARG A 228 -16.74 41.08 -6.25
N GLN A 229 -17.29 39.93 -6.63
CA GLN A 229 -17.45 39.54 -8.04
C GLN A 229 -18.54 40.33 -8.80
N GLN A 230 -19.37 41.12 -8.11
CA GLN A 230 -20.34 42.02 -8.75
C GLN A 230 -19.82 43.46 -8.91
N GLY A 231 -18.61 43.75 -8.40
CA GLY A 231 -18.03 45.11 -8.36
C GLY A 231 -16.96 45.39 -9.43
N GLU A 232 -16.66 44.42 -10.30
CA GLU A 232 -15.84 44.57 -11.52
C GLU A 232 -16.70 44.31 -12.75
#